data_AF-A0A2J6I3Q8-F1
#
_entry.id   AF-A0A2J6I3Q8-F1
#
_cell.length_a   1.000
_cell.length_b   1.000
_cell.length_c   1.000
_cell.angle_alpha   90.00
_cell.angle_beta   90.00
_cell.angle_gamma   90.00
#
_symmetry.space_group_name_H-M   'P 1'
#
loop_
_entity.id
_entity.type
_entity.pdbx_description
1 polymer ?
#
loop_
_entity_poly.entity_id
_entity_poly.type
_entity_poly.pdbx_seq_one_letter_code
_entity_poly.pdbx_strand_id
1 'polypeptide(L)'
;MDEILIYAPKLTARVRYVFRLVFIELLRKKPVFTSNVDEFQSSDLPKIIYGDKPISDDIFFNSSGLLFEKGINDVELEPFDYEGMRVIFPVYNKYSVLPFDVFAAIFYFVSRYEEYQPYKVDMHGRFTAHLSTAYKLGILEKPVVNIWALKIKDIILNKYPDLKFTQLQYKFVPTYDIDSAYAYTQKGLIRSIGGFIVSLKRFEWQDIVDRIRVLITRRKDPFDTFDLQISYQKKYGLRPIYFILFGRYGQYNKNINTRNKSFRFLIKMLSDYASIGIHPSYYTVEDDSLLPTEKKNLENAINKSIDCSRQHFLRLNLPSTYRQLINNDITDDFSMGFAAQPGFRAGICSSYNFYDIDLEAETNFRIHPFAVMDGTLRDYLDMTPADAISKISQLIDEVKKVNGTFISLWHNESLSDTKRWTGWLHVYEQLLRKAID
;
A
#
# COMPACT_ATOMS: atom_id res chain seq x y z
N MET A 1 -7.89 -16.22 -21.47
CA MET A 1 -6.63 -15.44 -21.50
C MET A 1 -5.65 -16.27 -22.30
N ASP A 2 -5.02 -15.70 -23.33
CA ASP A 2 -4.01 -16.44 -24.08
C ASP A 2 -2.87 -16.89 -23.17
N GLU A 3 -2.35 -18.07 -23.47
CA GLU A 3 -1.34 -18.75 -22.65
C GLU A 3 0.07 -18.39 -23.13
N ILE A 4 1.01 -18.33 -22.19
CA ILE A 4 2.44 -18.17 -22.46
C ILE A 4 3.15 -19.29 -21.73
N LEU A 5 3.95 -20.08 -22.43
CA LEU A 5 4.73 -21.17 -21.87
C LEU A 5 6.04 -20.64 -21.29
N ILE A 6 6.22 -20.88 -20.00
CA ILE A 6 7.40 -20.51 -19.22
C ILE A 6 8.19 -21.78 -18.91
N TYR A 7 9.40 -21.88 -19.46
CA TYR A 7 10.38 -22.87 -19.03
C TYR A 7 11.24 -22.32 -17.90
N ALA A 8 11.44 -23.12 -16.86
CA ALA A 8 12.55 -22.94 -15.93
C ALA A 8 13.11 -24.30 -15.50
N PRO A 9 14.43 -24.42 -15.22
CA PRO A 9 15.03 -25.69 -14.81
C PRO A 9 14.45 -26.21 -13.49
N LYS A 10 13.91 -25.32 -12.66
CA LYS A 10 13.23 -25.67 -11.40
C LYS A 10 12.03 -24.74 -11.17
N LEU A 11 10.85 -25.33 -11.00
CA LEU A 11 9.60 -24.58 -10.76
C LEU A 11 9.34 -24.37 -9.27
N THR A 12 10.15 -23.52 -8.63
CA THR A 12 10.00 -23.16 -7.20
C THR A 12 8.75 -22.32 -6.95
N ALA A 13 8.37 -22.18 -5.67
CA ALA A 13 7.28 -21.31 -5.25
C ALA A 13 7.53 -19.85 -5.66
N ARG A 14 8.76 -19.34 -5.51
CA ARG A 14 9.17 -17.99 -5.95
C ARG A 14 9.00 -17.77 -7.45
N VAL A 15 9.47 -18.71 -8.29
CA VAL A 15 9.27 -18.64 -9.75
C VAL A 15 7.78 -18.57 -10.07
N ARG A 16 6.98 -19.49 -9.52
CA ARG A 16 5.53 -19.50 -9.80
C ARG A 16 4.86 -18.20 -9.35
N TYR A 17 5.18 -17.72 -8.16
CA TYR A 17 4.62 -16.51 -7.59
C TYR A 17 4.92 -15.26 -8.44
N VAL A 18 6.19 -15.02 -8.77
CA VAL A 18 6.60 -13.81 -9.53
C VAL A 18 6.02 -13.82 -10.94
N PHE A 19 6.07 -14.97 -11.62
CA PHE A 19 5.49 -15.08 -12.95
C PHE A 19 3.96 -14.96 -12.90
N ARG A 20 3.28 -15.48 -11.88
CA ARG A 20 1.84 -15.23 -11.70
C ARG A 20 1.56 -13.75 -11.47
N LEU A 21 2.34 -13.06 -10.63
CA LEU A 21 2.21 -11.63 -10.42
C LEU A 21 2.35 -10.85 -11.74
N VAL A 22 3.43 -11.07 -12.47
CA VAL A 22 3.69 -10.36 -13.73
C VAL A 22 2.62 -10.71 -14.77
N PHE A 23 2.41 -11.99 -15.05
CA PHE A 23 1.55 -12.40 -16.15
C PHE A 23 0.07 -12.28 -15.82
N ILE A 24 -0.40 -12.73 -14.66
CA ILE A 24 -1.83 -12.72 -14.31
C ILE A 24 -2.30 -11.35 -13.83
N GLU A 25 -1.60 -10.74 -12.88
CA GLU A 25 -2.06 -9.48 -12.26
C GLU A 25 -1.75 -8.27 -13.16
N LEU A 26 -0.52 -8.18 -13.67
CA LEU A 26 -0.03 -7.00 -14.38
C LEU A 26 -0.25 -7.05 -15.89
N LEU A 27 -0.17 -8.23 -16.51
CA LEU A 27 -0.29 -8.37 -17.97
C LEU A 27 -1.55 -9.09 -18.46
N ARG A 28 -2.39 -9.63 -17.56
CA ARG A 28 -3.64 -10.35 -17.88
C ARG A 28 -3.45 -11.50 -18.88
N LYS A 29 -2.40 -12.28 -18.68
CA LYS A 29 -2.01 -13.50 -19.40
C LYS A 29 -1.90 -14.68 -18.47
N LYS A 30 -2.15 -15.88 -18.98
CA LYS A 30 -2.05 -17.12 -18.22
C LYS A 30 -0.66 -17.75 -18.43
N PRO A 31 0.22 -17.76 -17.42
CA PRO A 31 1.48 -18.49 -17.53
C PRO A 31 1.21 -19.99 -17.38
N VAL A 32 1.75 -20.78 -18.30
CA VAL A 32 1.85 -22.24 -18.21
C VAL A 32 3.31 -22.56 -17.92
N PHE A 33 3.59 -23.50 -17.03
CA PHE A 33 4.96 -23.76 -16.56
C PHE A 33 5.40 -25.16 -16.94
N THR A 34 6.62 -25.28 -17.46
CA THR A 34 7.28 -26.58 -17.68
C THR A 34 8.74 -26.53 -17.23
N SER A 35 9.27 -27.69 -16.83
CA SER A 35 10.70 -27.93 -16.66
C SER A 35 11.21 -29.00 -17.63
N ASN A 36 10.34 -29.47 -18.54
CA ASN A 36 10.66 -30.46 -19.55
C ASN A 36 11.05 -29.73 -20.86
N VAL A 37 12.28 -29.97 -21.33
CA VAL A 37 12.81 -29.34 -22.54
C VAL A 37 12.05 -29.81 -23.78
N ASP A 38 11.66 -31.09 -23.86
CA ASP A 38 10.94 -31.64 -25.02
C ASP A 38 9.53 -31.06 -25.13
N GLU A 39 8.83 -30.91 -24.00
CA GLU A 39 7.52 -30.25 -23.93
C GLU A 39 7.63 -28.78 -24.35
N PHE A 40 8.68 -28.09 -23.91
CA PHE A 40 8.92 -26.70 -24.29
C PHE A 40 9.24 -26.55 -25.78
N GLN A 41 10.09 -27.42 -26.33
CA GLN A 41 10.49 -27.36 -27.74
C GLN A 41 9.34 -27.69 -28.68
N SER A 42 8.49 -28.66 -28.32
CA SER A 42 7.35 -29.10 -29.13
C SER A 42 6.09 -28.22 -29.03
N SER A 43 6.06 -27.24 -28.13
CA SER A 43 4.92 -26.33 -27.96
C SER A 43 4.89 -25.19 -28.98
N ASP A 44 3.71 -24.93 -29.53
CA ASP A 44 3.41 -23.79 -30.41
C ASP A 44 2.99 -22.51 -29.67
N LEU A 45 2.89 -22.56 -28.33
CA LEU A 45 2.58 -21.37 -27.53
C LEU A 45 3.69 -20.31 -27.64
N PRO A 46 3.44 -19.03 -27.36
CA PRO A 46 4.51 -18.07 -27.08
C PRO A 46 5.40 -18.56 -25.92
N LYS A 47 6.72 -18.51 -26.09
CA LYS A 47 7.69 -19.16 -25.21
C LYS A 47 8.66 -18.19 -24.54
N ILE A 48 8.87 -18.41 -23.25
CA ILE A 48 9.86 -17.70 -22.43
C ILE A 48 10.68 -18.72 -21.66
N ILE A 49 12.00 -18.49 -21.61
CA ILE A 49 12.99 -19.27 -20.87
C ILE A 49 13.46 -18.40 -19.70
N TYR A 50 13.43 -18.96 -18.49
CA TYR A 50 14.04 -18.35 -17.30
C TYR A 50 15.02 -19.32 -16.65
N GLY A 51 16.31 -18.98 -16.62
CA GLY A 51 17.35 -19.85 -16.06
C GLY A 51 18.77 -19.36 -16.34
N ASP A 52 19.76 -20.21 -16.05
CA ASP A 52 21.17 -19.87 -16.24
C ASP A 52 21.59 -19.83 -17.72
N LYS A 53 20.96 -20.67 -18.56
CA LYS A 53 21.32 -20.82 -19.98
C LYS A 53 20.07 -20.87 -20.86
N PRO A 54 20.14 -20.33 -22.10
CA PRO A 54 19.11 -20.54 -23.09
C PRO A 54 19.10 -22.01 -23.54
N ILE A 55 17.92 -22.54 -23.85
CA ILE A 55 17.71 -23.90 -24.39
C ILE A 55 17.18 -23.90 -25.84
N SER A 56 16.90 -22.71 -26.37
CA SER A 56 16.49 -22.42 -27.75
C SER A 56 16.69 -20.92 -28.01
N ASP A 57 16.37 -20.46 -29.22
CA ASP A 57 16.40 -19.04 -29.59
C ASP A 57 15.12 -18.28 -29.15
N ASP A 58 14.34 -18.82 -28.21
CA ASP A 58 13.15 -18.17 -27.63
C ASP A 58 13.52 -16.99 -26.70
N ILE A 59 12.53 -16.27 -26.16
CA ILE A 59 12.79 -15.14 -25.24
C ILE A 59 13.50 -15.67 -23.99
N PHE A 60 14.74 -15.27 -23.76
CA PHE A 60 15.53 -15.74 -22.63
C PHE A 60 15.80 -14.64 -21.61
N PHE A 61 15.37 -14.87 -20.36
CA PHE A 61 15.76 -14.06 -19.21
C PHE A 61 16.76 -14.86 -18.37
N ASN A 62 17.98 -14.34 -18.24
CA ASN A 62 18.98 -14.98 -17.40
C ASN A 62 18.64 -14.79 -15.91
N SER A 63 18.77 -15.87 -15.14
CA SER A 63 18.49 -15.87 -13.70
C SER A 63 19.72 -15.50 -12.89
N SER A 64 19.56 -14.67 -11.86
CA SER A 64 20.58 -14.39 -10.84
C SER A 64 20.61 -15.43 -9.71
N GLY A 65 19.69 -16.40 -9.71
CA GLY A 65 19.63 -17.48 -8.73
C GLY A 65 18.60 -17.31 -7.61
N LEU A 66 18.24 -16.07 -7.24
CA LEU A 66 17.39 -15.77 -6.07
C LEU A 66 16.05 -16.53 -6.07
N LEU A 67 15.44 -16.71 -7.25
CA LEU A 67 14.15 -17.41 -7.35
C LEU A 67 14.28 -18.93 -7.15
N PHE A 68 15.47 -19.51 -7.23
CA PHE A 68 15.70 -20.94 -7.02
C PHE A 68 16.09 -21.31 -5.59
N GLU A 69 16.39 -20.30 -4.76
CA GLU A 69 16.73 -20.42 -3.35
C GLU A 69 15.50 -20.70 -2.46
N LYS A 70 15.80 -21.00 -1.18
CA LYS A 70 14.83 -21.09 -0.09
C LYS A 70 15.37 -20.33 1.11
N GLY A 71 14.48 -19.79 1.93
CA GLY A 71 14.83 -19.06 3.14
C GLY A 71 15.42 -17.68 2.84
N ILE A 72 15.91 -17.03 3.88
CA ILE A 72 16.46 -15.69 3.82
C ILE A 72 17.98 -15.82 3.83
N ASN A 73 18.59 -15.45 2.72
CA ASN A 73 20.04 -15.44 2.53
C ASN A 73 20.49 -13.99 2.31
N ASP A 74 21.79 -13.75 2.47
CA ASP A 74 22.35 -12.48 2.05
C ASP A 74 22.40 -12.41 0.53
N VAL A 75 22.01 -11.25 0.01
CA VAL A 75 21.85 -11.03 -1.42
C VAL A 75 22.67 -9.82 -1.84
N GLU A 76 23.60 -10.02 -2.76
CA GLU A 76 24.35 -8.94 -3.39
C GLU A 76 23.52 -8.32 -4.52
N LEU A 77 23.15 -7.06 -4.35
CA LEU A 77 22.23 -6.37 -5.28
C LEU A 77 22.92 -5.79 -6.51
N GLU A 78 24.20 -5.43 -6.40
CA GLU A 78 25.03 -4.82 -7.45
C GLU A 78 24.30 -3.79 -8.34
N PRO A 79 23.87 -2.64 -7.79
CA PRO A 79 23.02 -1.71 -8.54
C PRO A 79 23.76 -1.00 -9.67
N PHE A 80 23.13 -0.94 -10.84
CA PHE A 80 23.65 -0.24 -12.02
C PHE A 80 22.54 0.51 -12.77
N ASP A 81 22.92 1.42 -13.65
CA ASP A 81 21.99 2.21 -14.45
C ASP A 81 21.57 1.48 -15.73
N TYR A 82 20.26 1.36 -15.94
CA TYR A 82 19.67 0.82 -17.16
C TYR A 82 18.51 1.72 -17.60
N GLU A 83 18.61 2.28 -18.80
CA GLU A 83 17.58 3.16 -19.39
C GLU A 83 17.13 4.32 -18.48
N GLY A 84 18.07 4.92 -17.73
CA GLY A 84 17.79 6.04 -16.83
C GLY A 84 17.13 5.65 -15.50
N MET A 85 17.18 4.37 -15.13
CA MET A 85 16.74 3.84 -13.84
C MET A 85 17.80 2.94 -13.23
N ARG A 86 18.01 3.04 -11.92
CA ARG A 86 18.88 2.11 -11.18
C ARG A 86 18.15 0.77 -11.01
N VAL A 87 18.76 -0.31 -11.48
CA VAL A 87 18.26 -1.69 -11.37
C VAL A 87 19.23 -2.53 -10.54
N ILE A 88 18.79 -3.73 -10.11
CA ILE A 88 19.54 -4.67 -9.27
C ILE A 88 19.55 -6.04 -9.93
N PHE A 89 20.44 -6.94 -9.47
CA PHE A 89 20.65 -8.29 -10.02
C PHE A 89 21.20 -8.29 -11.45
N PRO A 90 22.37 -7.69 -11.72
CA PRO A 90 22.97 -7.72 -13.05
C PRO A 90 23.16 -9.16 -13.53
N VAL A 91 22.99 -9.36 -14.84
CA VAL A 91 23.28 -10.62 -15.51
C VAL A 91 24.15 -10.36 -16.74
N TYR A 92 25.13 -11.22 -16.95
CA TYR A 92 26.18 -11.00 -17.94
C TYR A 92 26.05 -11.90 -19.18
N ASN A 93 25.02 -12.76 -19.21
CA ASN A 93 24.76 -13.62 -20.36
C ASN A 93 24.25 -12.80 -21.55
N LYS A 94 25.07 -12.70 -22.61
CA LYS A 94 24.77 -11.92 -23.84
C LYS A 94 23.48 -12.29 -24.56
N TYR A 95 22.93 -13.49 -24.30
CA TYR A 95 21.68 -13.94 -24.90
C TYR A 95 20.45 -13.49 -24.09
N SER A 96 20.64 -12.99 -22.88
CA SER A 96 19.55 -12.48 -22.05
C SER A 96 18.94 -11.23 -22.70
N VAL A 97 17.61 -11.14 -22.74
CA VAL A 97 16.88 -9.99 -23.31
C VAL A 97 16.95 -8.74 -22.43
N LEU A 98 17.40 -8.88 -21.18
CA LEU A 98 17.68 -7.79 -20.26
C LEU A 98 19.04 -8.01 -19.57
N PRO A 99 19.77 -6.93 -19.21
CA PRO A 99 21.06 -7.01 -18.53
C PRO A 99 20.93 -7.22 -17.01
N PHE A 100 19.73 -7.48 -16.50
CA PHE A 100 19.48 -7.85 -15.11
C PHE A 100 18.37 -8.89 -15.02
N ASP A 101 18.34 -9.65 -13.92
CA ASP A 101 17.25 -10.55 -13.60
C ASP A 101 16.05 -9.76 -13.09
N VAL A 102 15.21 -9.36 -14.05
CA VAL A 102 13.98 -8.59 -13.78
C VAL A 102 13.01 -9.34 -12.85
N PHE A 103 12.95 -10.67 -12.90
CA PHE A 103 12.02 -11.43 -12.08
C PHE A 103 12.53 -11.55 -10.63
N ALA A 104 13.84 -11.73 -10.43
CA ALA A 104 14.45 -11.63 -9.11
C ALA A 104 14.29 -10.23 -8.51
N ALA A 105 14.49 -9.17 -9.31
CA ALA A 105 14.26 -7.79 -8.88
C ALA A 105 12.81 -7.58 -8.43
N ILE A 106 11.83 -8.00 -9.24
CA ILE A 106 10.41 -7.93 -8.87
C ILE A 106 10.15 -8.66 -7.56
N PHE A 107 10.61 -9.91 -7.42
CA PHE A 107 10.44 -10.69 -6.20
C PHE A 107 10.98 -9.97 -4.96
N TYR A 108 12.21 -9.45 -5.05
CA TYR A 108 12.86 -8.75 -3.96
C TYR A 108 12.02 -7.57 -3.46
N PHE A 109 11.48 -6.76 -4.37
CA PHE A 109 10.66 -5.61 -4.00
C PHE A 109 9.29 -6.01 -3.44
N VAL A 110 8.57 -6.94 -4.09
CA VAL A 110 7.18 -7.24 -3.69
C VAL A 110 7.09 -8.14 -2.47
N SER A 111 8.06 -9.03 -2.28
CA SER A 111 8.17 -9.84 -1.05
C SER A 111 8.71 -9.03 0.13
N ARG A 112 9.17 -7.79 -0.10
CA ARG A 112 9.88 -6.97 0.89
C ARG A 112 11.06 -7.73 1.49
N TYR A 113 11.84 -8.41 0.66
CA TYR A 113 12.95 -9.28 1.09
C TYR A 113 13.89 -8.60 2.09
N GLU A 114 14.18 -7.31 1.89
CA GLU A 114 15.01 -6.49 2.80
C GLU A 114 14.47 -6.38 4.24
N GLU A 115 13.16 -6.55 4.43
CA GLU A 115 12.51 -6.49 5.75
C GLU A 115 12.52 -7.85 6.46
N TYR A 116 13.09 -8.89 5.85
CA TYR A 116 13.38 -10.16 6.50
C TYR A 116 14.83 -10.26 6.98
N GLN A 117 15.68 -9.33 6.56
CA GLN A 117 17.05 -9.18 7.04
C GLN A 117 17.10 -8.28 8.28
N PRO A 118 18.19 -8.27 9.07
CA PRO A 118 18.33 -7.32 10.17
C PRO A 118 18.30 -5.86 9.67
N TYR A 119 17.38 -5.05 10.20
CA TYR A 119 17.28 -3.62 9.88
C TYR A 119 17.07 -2.76 11.13
N LYS A 120 17.32 -1.45 10.95
CA LYS A 120 17.04 -0.45 11.97
C LYS A 120 15.60 0.03 11.86
N VAL A 121 14.88 -0.08 12.97
CA VAL A 121 13.53 0.44 13.13
C VAL A 121 13.54 1.92 13.53
N ASP A 122 12.45 2.63 13.22
CA ASP A 122 12.19 3.95 13.78
C ASP A 122 11.59 3.88 15.20
N MET A 123 11.21 5.04 15.76
CA MET A 123 10.65 5.13 17.11
C MET A 123 9.31 4.40 17.32
N HIS A 124 8.64 4.00 16.23
CA HIS A 124 7.40 3.23 16.26
C HIS A 124 7.63 1.75 15.93
N GLY A 125 8.88 1.31 15.79
CA GLY A 125 9.21 -0.07 15.43
C GLY A 125 9.03 -0.36 13.94
N ARG A 126 8.98 0.65 13.07
CA ARG A 126 8.69 0.48 11.64
C ARG A 126 9.97 0.39 10.82
N PHE A 127 9.91 -0.32 9.69
CA PHE A 127 10.96 -0.28 8.68
C PHE A 127 11.10 1.13 8.09
N THR A 128 12.34 1.62 8.01
CA THR A 128 12.58 3.05 7.73
C THR A 128 12.86 3.31 6.25
N ALA A 129 12.11 4.24 5.64
CA ALA A 129 12.17 4.55 4.21
C ALA A 129 13.58 4.86 3.68
N HIS A 130 14.37 5.69 4.38
CA HIS A 130 15.71 6.08 3.91
C HIS A 130 16.73 4.93 3.86
N LEU A 131 16.45 3.83 4.56
CA LEU A 131 17.28 2.63 4.52
C LEU A 131 16.84 1.65 3.42
N SER A 132 15.65 1.85 2.86
CA SER A 132 15.13 0.99 1.81
C SER A 132 15.98 1.04 0.55
N THR A 133 16.06 -0.09 -0.13
CA THR A 133 16.70 -0.21 -1.44
C THR A 133 16.07 0.76 -2.43
N ALA A 134 14.73 0.87 -2.48
CA ALA A 134 14.05 1.80 -3.38
C ALA A 134 14.46 3.27 -3.18
N TYR A 135 14.65 3.71 -1.93
CA TYR A 135 15.13 5.06 -1.62
C TYR A 135 16.59 5.25 -2.02
N LYS A 136 17.47 4.31 -1.64
CA LYS A 136 18.92 4.36 -1.96
C LYS A 136 19.18 4.40 -3.47
N LEU A 137 18.32 3.77 -4.26
CA LEU A 137 18.39 3.74 -5.71
C LEU A 137 17.72 4.95 -6.38
N GLY A 138 17.05 5.83 -5.63
CA GLY A 138 16.35 6.99 -6.18
C GLY A 138 15.11 6.62 -7.01
N ILE A 139 14.51 5.45 -6.76
CA ILE A 139 13.37 4.92 -7.51
C ILE A 139 12.08 4.83 -6.69
N LEU A 140 12.10 5.32 -5.44
CA LEU A 140 10.97 5.19 -4.52
C LEU A 140 9.67 5.79 -5.08
N GLU A 141 9.74 6.88 -5.83
CA GLU A 141 8.57 7.55 -6.42
C GLU A 141 8.11 6.94 -7.75
N LYS A 142 8.70 5.81 -8.17
CA LYS A 142 8.31 5.10 -9.41
C LYS A 142 7.74 3.72 -9.08
N PRO A 143 6.63 3.29 -9.73
CA PRO A 143 6.12 1.94 -9.59
C PRO A 143 6.95 0.99 -10.47
N VAL A 144 8.23 0.81 -10.12
CA VAL A 144 9.24 0.10 -10.93
C VAL A 144 8.83 -1.32 -11.34
N VAL A 145 8.12 -2.04 -10.49
CA VAL A 145 7.58 -3.38 -10.79
C VAL A 145 6.56 -3.31 -11.94
N ASN A 146 5.66 -2.32 -11.93
CA ASN A 146 4.72 -2.09 -13.01
C ASN A 146 5.43 -1.68 -14.31
N ILE A 147 6.45 -0.81 -14.21
CA ILE A 147 7.26 -0.37 -15.35
C ILE A 147 7.98 -1.56 -16.00
N TRP A 148 8.60 -2.42 -15.19
CA TRP A 148 9.27 -3.63 -15.68
C TRP A 148 8.30 -4.64 -16.29
N ALA A 149 7.09 -4.79 -15.74
CA ALA A 149 6.07 -5.62 -16.37
C ALA A 149 5.70 -5.13 -17.78
N LEU A 150 5.57 -3.81 -17.97
CA LEU A 150 5.36 -3.24 -19.31
C LEU A 150 6.57 -3.47 -20.24
N LYS A 151 7.80 -3.36 -19.72
CA LYS A 151 9.00 -3.70 -20.51
C LYS A 151 9.00 -5.17 -20.96
N ILE A 152 8.60 -6.09 -20.08
CA ILE A 152 8.45 -7.52 -20.40
C ILE A 152 7.38 -7.70 -21.50
N LYS A 153 6.25 -6.99 -21.40
CA LYS A 153 5.21 -6.99 -22.45
C LYS A 153 5.77 -6.54 -23.80
N ASP A 154 6.54 -5.45 -23.84
CA ASP A 154 7.13 -4.93 -25.08
C ASP A 154 8.11 -5.93 -25.70
N ILE A 155 8.95 -6.58 -24.88
CA ILE A 155 9.85 -7.66 -25.32
C ILE A 155 9.06 -8.82 -25.93
N ILE A 156 7.93 -9.21 -25.31
CA ILE A 156 7.08 -10.29 -25.83
C ILE A 156 6.45 -9.88 -27.16
N LEU A 157 5.90 -8.67 -27.27
CA LEU A 157 5.26 -8.17 -28.49
C LEU A 157 6.25 -8.04 -29.65
N ASN A 158 7.52 -7.74 -29.38
CA ASN A 158 8.56 -7.70 -30.41
C ASN A 158 8.80 -9.08 -31.06
N LYS A 159 8.65 -10.18 -30.30
CA LYS A 159 8.80 -11.55 -30.83
C LYS A 159 7.48 -12.15 -31.31
N TYR A 160 6.38 -11.81 -30.65
CA TYR A 160 5.02 -12.32 -30.93
C TYR A 160 4.04 -11.16 -31.18
N PRO A 161 4.10 -10.48 -32.34
CA PRO A 161 3.33 -9.26 -32.60
C PRO A 161 1.80 -9.47 -32.57
N ASP A 162 1.33 -10.68 -32.87
CA ASP A 162 -0.09 -11.02 -32.91
C ASP A 162 -0.70 -11.26 -31.51
N LEU A 163 0.12 -11.32 -30.46
CA LEU A 163 -0.34 -11.58 -29.10
C LEU A 163 -1.09 -10.37 -28.52
N LYS A 164 -2.36 -10.54 -28.15
CA LYS A 164 -3.19 -9.42 -27.66
C LYS A 164 -3.15 -9.28 -26.15
N PHE A 165 -2.72 -8.15 -25.61
CA PHE A 165 -2.76 -7.88 -24.17
C PHE A 165 -3.99 -7.06 -23.80
N THR A 166 -4.71 -7.48 -22.76
CA THR A 166 -5.78 -6.66 -22.18
C THR A 166 -5.16 -5.41 -21.55
N GLN A 167 -5.63 -4.24 -21.96
CA GLN A 167 -5.17 -2.99 -21.38
C GLN A 167 -5.76 -2.83 -19.97
N LEU A 168 -4.89 -2.62 -18.99
CA LEU A 168 -5.31 -2.18 -17.67
C LEU A 168 -5.83 -0.74 -17.77
N GLN A 169 -6.79 -0.41 -16.91
CA GLN A 169 -7.28 0.95 -16.76
C GLN A 169 -6.77 1.49 -15.42
N TYR A 170 -6.28 2.71 -15.46
CA TYR A 170 -5.95 3.46 -14.26
C TYR A 170 -7.16 3.51 -13.30
N LYS A 171 -6.88 3.40 -12.00
CA LYS A 171 -7.89 3.48 -10.93
C LYS A 171 -7.42 4.40 -9.83
N PHE A 172 -8.36 5.09 -9.20
CA PHE A 172 -8.12 5.88 -8.00
C PHE A 172 -8.96 5.36 -6.83
N VAL A 173 -8.33 5.12 -5.69
CA VAL A 173 -8.98 4.70 -4.44
C VAL A 173 -8.58 5.64 -3.30
N PRO A 174 -9.43 6.61 -2.93
CA PRO A 174 -9.22 7.38 -1.71
C PRO A 174 -9.49 6.51 -0.49
N THR A 175 -8.67 6.65 0.54
CA THR A 175 -8.84 5.95 1.81
C THR A 175 -8.72 6.92 2.98
N TYR A 176 -9.44 6.65 4.05
CA TYR A 176 -9.53 7.53 5.21
C TYR A 176 -9.25 6.80 6.52
N ASP A 177 -8.31 7.31 7.30
CA ASP A 177 -7.99 6.79 8.63
C ASP A 177 -8.68 7.66 9.68
N ILE A 178 -9.56 7.03 10.48
CA ILE A 178 -10.37 7.70 11.50
C ILE A 178 -9.77 7.43 12.88
N ASP A 179 -8.68 8.12 13.17
CA ASP A 179 -8.00 8.08 14.47
C ASP A 179 -8.82 8.73 15.58
N SER A 180 -9.52 9.82 15.24
CA SER A 180 -10.44 10.51 16.12
C SER A 180 -11.52 11.18 15.29
N ALA A 181 -12.77 10.70 15.42
CA ALA A 181 -13.88 11.27 14.66
C ALA A 181 -14.21 12.73 15.01
N TYR A 182 -13.81 13.19 16.22
CA TYR A 182 -14.14 14.53 16.71
C TYR A 182 -12.92 15.14 17.43
N ALA A 183 -12.71 16.45 17.30
CA ALA A 183 -11.66 17.19 18.01
C ALA A 183 -12.06 17.44 19.47
N TYR A 184 -13.33 17.75 19.73
CA TYR A 184 -13.80 18.20 21.04
C TYR A 184 -15.02 17.41 21.53
N THR A 185 -16.03 17.25 20.67
CA THR A 185 -17.27 16.56 21.07
C THR A 185 -17.04 15.06 21.27
N GLN A 186 -17.98 14.40 21.95
CA GLN A 186 -18.02 12.92 22.09
C GLN A 186 -16.80 12.26 22.78
N LYS A 187 -15.82 13.03 23.28
CA LYS A 187 -14.64 12.52 24.03
C LYS A 187 -14.93 12.18 25.50
N GLY A 188 -16.09 12.57 26.01
CA GLY A 188 -16.47 12.41 27.43
C GLY A 188 -15.89 13.51 28.33
N LEU A 189 -16.54 13.75 29.47
CA LEU A 189 -16.28 14.90 30.35
C LEU A 189 -14.83 14.95 30.85
N ILE A 190 -14.27 13.83 31.28
CA ILE A 190 -12.90 13.75 31.83
C ILE A 190 -11.87 14.19 30.77
N ARG A 191 -12.01 13.73 29.52
CA ARG A 191 -11.11 14.13 28.43
C ARG A 191 -11.29 15.59 28.03
N SER A 192 -12.51 16.10 28.06
CA SER A 192 -12.77 17.52 27.78
C SER A 192 -12.12 18.43 28.83
N ILE A 193 -12.22 18.08 30.12
CA ILE A 193 -11.58 18.81 31.22
C ILE A 193 -10.06 18.70 31.14
N GLY A 194 -9.51 17.50 30.92
CA GLY A 194 -8.08 17.31 30.75
C GLY A 194 -7.51 18.07 29.55
N GLY A 195 -8.23 18.09 28.42
CA GLY A 195 -7.86 18.89 27.25
C GLY A 195 -7.83 20.38 27.57
N PHE A 196 -8.81 20.89 28.30
CA PHE A 196 -8.85 22.29 28.74
C PHE A 196 -7.65 22.66 29.65
N ILE A 197 -7.30 21.80 30.61
CA ILE A 197 -6.15 22.00 31.50
C ILE A 197 -4.84 22.02 30.71
N VAL A 198 -4.68 21.11 29.74
CA VAL A 198 -3.48 21.06 28.88
C VAL A 198 -3.36 22.32 28.03
N SER A 199 -4.43 22.75 27.37
CA SER A 199 -4.43 23.97 26.55
C SER A 199 -4.16 25.22 27.39
N LEU A 200 -4.67 25.29 28.62
CA LEU A 200 -4.38 26.37 29.55
C LEU A 200 -2.89 26.40 29.94
N LYS A 201 -2.31 25.23 30.27
CA LYS A 201 -0.87 25.12 30.58
C LYS A 201 0.03 25.47 29.40
N ARG A 202 -0.43 25.25 28.17
CA ARG A 202 0.30 25.55 26.93
C ARG A 202 0.01 26.93 26.36
N PHE A 203 -0.83 27.73 27.03
CA PHE A 203 -1.29 29.04 26.55
C PHE A 203 -1.92 29.01 25.15
N GLU A 204 -2.56 27.89 24.79
CA GLU A 204 -3.26 27.69 23.52
C GLU A 204 -4.68 28.29 23.58
N TRP A 205 -4.77 29.61 23.77
CA TRP A 205 -6.05 30.32 23.98
C TRP A 205 -7.08 30.10 22.87
N GLN A 206 -6.62 29.98 21.62
CA GLN A 206 -7.48 29.68 20.48
C GLN A 206 -8.15 28.30 20.60
N ASP A 207 -7.44 27.27 21.08
CA ASP A 207 -8.02 25.93 21.31
C ASP A 207 -9.11 25.97 22.39
N ILE A 208 -8.89 26.76 23.44
CA ILE A 208 -9.85 26.95 24.52
C ILE A 208 -11.14 27.59 23.98
N VAL A 209 -11.02 28.66 23.22
CA VAL A 209 -12.18 29.35 22.61
C VAL A 209 -12.91 28.44 21.64
N ASP A 210 -12.20 27.73 20.77
CA ASP A 210 -12.81 26.81 19.81
C ASP A 210 -13.52 25.63 20.52
N ARG A 211 -12.90 25.07 21.57
CA ARG A 211 -13.50 24.04 22.41
C ARG A 211 -14.78 24.51 23.09
N ILE A 212 -14.76 25.70 23.72
CA ILE A 212 -15.95 26.28 24.35
C ILE A 212 -17.04 26.50 23.30
N ARG A 213 -16.69 27.07 22.14
CA ARG A 213 -17.64 27.34 21.07
C ARG A 213 -18.27 26.04 20.58
N VAL A 214 -17.50 24.97 20.35
CA VAL A 214 -18.02 23.69 19.88
C VAL A 214 -18.85 22.95 20.94
N LEU A 215 -18.48 23.03 22.22
CA LEU A 215 -19.18 22.30 23.29
C LEU A 215 -20.43 23.02 23.81
N ILE A 216 -20.44 24.36 23.79
CA ILE A 216 -21.55 25.18 24.33
C ILE A 216 -22.47 25.69 23.22
N THR A 217 -21.95 25.95 22.03
CA THR A 217 -22.76 26.38 20.88
C THR A 217 -22.98 25.23 19.89
N ARG A 218 -23.85 25.42 18.88
CA ARG A 218 -24.08 24.44 17.81
C ARG A 218 -23.03 24.50 16.68
N ARG A 219 -21.82 25.03 16.94
CA ARG A 219 -20.76 25.05 15.93
C ARG A 219 -20.31 23.62 15.65
N LYS A 220 -20.14 23.30 14.36
CA LYS A 220 -19.64 22.00 13.91
C LYS A 220 -18.23 21.73 14.46
N ASP A 221 -17.98 20.49 14.87
CA ASP A 221 -16.66 20.07 15.32
C ASP A 221 -15.68 20.09 14.12
N PRO A 222 -14.46 20.64 14.25
CA PRO A 222 -13.53 20.73 13.12
C PRO A 222 -13.19 19.39 12.46
N PHE A 223 -13.21 18.29 13.21
CA PHE A 223 -12.89 16.96 12.67
C PHE A 223 -14.12 16.28 12.03
N ASP A 224 -15.31 16.84 12.19
CA ASP A 224 -16.54 16.37 11.59
C ASP A 224 -16.65 16.83 10.11
N THR A 225 -15.79 16.23 9.29
CA THR A 225 -15.67 16.52 7.84
C THR A 225 -16.39 15.47 6.98
N PHE A 226 -17.16 14.56 7.59
CA PHE A 226 -17.75 13.41 6.91
C PHE A 226 -18.76 13.78 5.83
N ASP A 227 -19.60 14.80 6.05
CA ASP A 227 -20.54 15.28 5.02
C ASP A 227 -19.80 15.77 3.77
N LEU A 228 -18.66 16.45 3.96
CA LEU A 228 -17.82 16.95 2.88
C LEU A 228 -17.24 15.77 2.09
N GLN A 229 -16.70 14.77 2.78
CA GLN A 229 -16.17 13.56 2.14
C GLN A 229 -17.25 12.82 1.35
N ILE A 230 -18.45 12.64 1.90
CA ILE A 230 -19.59 12.02 1.21
C ILE A 230 -20.01 12.87 0.00
N SER A 231 -19.94 14.19 0.09
CA SER A 231 -20.24 15.06 -1.06
C SER A 231 -19.25 14.84 -2.20
N TYR A 232 -17.96 14.65 -1.90
CA TYR A 232 -16.96 14.30 -2.92
C TYR A 232 -17.18 12.91 -3.50
N GLN A 233 -17.53 11.92 -2.67
CA GLN A 233 -17.89 10.59 -3.17
C GLN A 233 -19.02 10.66 -4.19
N LYS A 234 -20.10 11.38 -3.87
CA LYS A 234 -21.24 11.57 -4.78
C LYS A 234 -20.87 12.33 -6.04
N LYS A 235 -20.13 13.44 -5.90
CA LYS A 235 -19.74 14.30 -7.02
C LYS A 235 -18.88 13.56 -8.05
N TYR A 236 -18.00 12.69 -7.57
CA TYR A 236 -16.97 12.06 -8.39
C TYR A 236 -17.16 10.54 -8.59
N GLY A 237 -18.22 9.95 -8.07
CA GLY A 237 -18.49 8.51 -8.16
C GLY A 237 -17.47 7.65 -7.40
N LEU A 238 -16.83 8.18 -6.36
CA LEU A 238 -15.77 7.48 -5.62
C LEU A 238 -16.35 6.48 -4.62
N ARG A 239 -15.63 5.38 -4.40
CA ARG A 239 -15.93 4.37 -3.38
C ARG A 239 -14.75 4.22 -2.43
N PRO A 240 -14.64 5.07 -1.40
CA PRO A 240 -13.50 5.03 -0.48
C PRO A 240 -13.58 3.86 0.48
N ILE A 241 -12.48 3.67 1.21
CA ILE A 241 -12.40 2.77 2.36
C ILE A 241 -12.10 3.61 3.60
N TYR A 242 -12.89 3.42 4.65
CA TYR A 242 -12.69 4.04 5.96
C TYR A 242 -12.09 3.03 6.93
N PHE A 243 -10.88 3.28 7.41
CA PHE A 243 -10.25 2.48 8.45
C PHE A 243 -10.55 3.11 9.82
N ILE A 244 -11.27 2.35 10.65
CA ILE A 244 -11.79 2.86 11.92
C ILE A 244 -10.94 2.37 13.08
N LEU A 245 -10.35 3.29 13.83
CA LEU A 245 -9.64 2.97 15.07
C LEU A 245 -10.65 2.59 16.15
N PHE A 246 -10.83 1.29 16.34
CA PHE A 246 -11.85 0.72 17.24
C PHE A 246 -11.25 0.02 18.47
N GLY A 247 -10.11 0.52 18.94
CA GLY A 247 -9.39 0.00 20.11
C GLY A 247 -9.70 0.70 21.43
N ARG A 248 -8.97 0.30 22.48
CA ARG A 248 -8.97 1.01 23.77
C ARG A 248 -8.17 2.31 23.68
N TYR A 249 -8.70 3.37 24.29
CA TYR A 249 -8.00 4.66 24.38
C TYR A 249 -6.67 4.53 25.12
N GLY A 250 -5.63 5.20 24.62
CA GLY A 250 -4.29 5.11 25.18
C GLY A 250 -3.38 6.28 24.77
N GLN A 251 -2.07 6.08 24.94
CA GLN A 251 -1.07 7.08 24.58
C GLN A 251 -1.09 7.37 23.08
N TYR A 252 -1.13 6.34 22.24
CA TYR A 252 -1.18 6.47 20.78
C TYR A 252 -2.60 6.39 20.24
N ASN A 253 -3.49 5.59 20.87
CA ASN A 253 -4.88 5.47 20.43
C ASN A 253 -5.73 6.64 20.90
N LYS A 254 -6.14 7.53 19.98
CA LYS A 254 -6.91 8.75 20.31
C LYS A 254 -8.39 8.68 19.95
N ASN A 255 -8.87 7.51 19.59
CA ASN A 255 -10.23 7.25 19.18
C ASN A 255 -11.29 7.63 20.22
N ILE A 256 -12.51 7.77 19.72
CA ILE A 256 -13.69 7.93 20.55
C ILE A 256 -13.99 6.60 21.23
N ASN A 257 -14.52 6.65 22.45
CA ASN A 257 -14.92 5.44 23.17
C ASN A 257 -15.84 4.58 22.28
N THR A 258 -15.49 3.31 22.12
CA THR A 258 -16.17 2.37 21.22
C THR A 258 -17.63 2.10 21.61
N ARG A 259 -18.08 2.46 22.81
CA ARG A 259 -19.48 2.38 23.26
C ARG A 259 -20.28 3.65 22.99
N ASN A 260 -19.64 4.73 22.51
CA ASN A 260 -20.31 5.99 22.21
C ASN A 260 -21.34 5.80 21.07
N LYS A 261 -22.61 6.15 21.34
CA LYS A 261 -23.72 5.95 20.40
C LYS A 261 -23.54 6.78 19.12
N SER A 262 -23.10 8.03 19.23
CA SER A 262 -22.87 8.92 18.08
C SER A 262 -21.74 8.42 17.19
N PHE A 263 -20.66 7.89 17.77
CA PHE A 263 -19.57 7.29 17.01
C PHE A 263 -20.03 6.02 16.28
N ARG A 264 -20.77 5.13 16.94
CA ARG A 264 -21.36 3.95 16.29
C ARG A 264 -22.32 4.32 15.17
N PHE A 265 -23.16 5.35 15.37
CA PHE A 265 -24.05 5.85 14.34
C PHE A 265 -23.29 6.40 13.14
N LEU A 266 -22.24 7.18 13.37
CA LEU A 266 -21.34 7.67 12.32
C LEU A 266 -20.76 6.51 11.50
N ILE A 267 -20.20 5.48 12.15
CA ILE A 267 -19.60 4.35 11.43
C ILE A 267 -20.67 3.60 10.60
N LYS A 268 -21.88 3.41 11.15
CA LYS A 268 -23.00 2.80 10.41
C LYS A 268 -23.34 3.62 9.17
N MET A 269 -23.50 4.94 9.32
CA MET A 269 -23.78 5.85 8.22
C MET A 269 -22.68 5.79 7.15
N LEU A 270 -21.39 5.81 7.53
CA LEU A 270 -20.29 5.66 6.58
C LEU A 270 -20.36 4.32 5.83
N SER A 271 -20.77 3.25 6.51
CA SER A 271 -20.90 1.91 5.93
C SER A 271 -22.02 1.79 4.88
N ASP A 272 -22.90 2.79 4.77
CA ASP A 272 -23.95 2.83 3.75
C ASP A 272 -23.42 3.40 2.41
N TYR A 273 -22.31 4.14 2.43
CA TYR A 273 -21.73 4.82 1.26
C TYR A 273 -20.33 4.32 0.89
N ALA A 274 -19.65 3.62 1.79
CA ALA A 274 -18.25 3.23 1.64
C ALA A 274 -17.94 1.90 2.34
N SER A 275 -16.80 1.30 2.01
CA SER A 275 -16.30 0.13 2.73
C SER A 275 -15.71 0.54 4.07
N ILE A 276 -15.92 -0.29 5.09
CA ILE A 276 -15.33 -0.11 6.43
C ILE A 276 -14.26 -1.17 6.64
N GLY A 277 -13.04 -0.72 6.94
CA GLY A 277 -11.95 -1.55 7.40
C GLY A 277 -11.64 -1.32 8.88
N ILE A 278 -10.95 -2.27 9.48
CA ILE A 278 -10.39 -2.08 10.82
C ILE A 278 -9.10 -1.25 10.73
N HIS A 279 -8.92 -0.31 11.65
CA HIS A 279 -7.62 0.29 11.94
C HIS A 279 -7.11 -0.30 13.24
N PRO A 280 -6.39 -1.46 13.22
CA PRO A 280 -5.97 -2.15 14.43
C PRO A 280 -5.17 -1.20 15.32
N SER A 281 -5.45 -1.22 16.62
CA SER A 281 -4.86 -0.25 17.53
C SER A 281 -3.36 -0.43 17.66
N TYR A 282 -2.67 0.61 18.16
CA TYR A 282 -1.20 0.65 18.17
C TYR A 282 -0.57 -0.60 18.79
N TYR A 283 -1.22 -1.20 19.79
CA TYR A 283 -0.70 -2.29 20.59
C TYR A 283 -1.00 -3.68 20.04
N THR A 284 -1.72 -3.81 18.91
CA THR A 284 -2.03 -5.13 18.32
C THR A 284 -0.79 -5.82 17.80
N VAL A 285 0.29 -5.09 17.54
CA VAL A 285 1.58 -5.67 17.14
C VAL A 285 2.27 -6.39 18.29
N GLU A 286 2.01 -6.01 19.54
CA GLU A 286 2.57 -6.63 20.75
C GLU A 286 1.62 -7.61 21.43
N ASP A 287 0.31 -7.46 21.25
CA ASP A 287 -0.72 -8.29 21.90
C ASP A 287 -1.72 -8.84 20.88
N ASP A 288 -1.53 -10.10 20.51
CA ASP A 288 -2.35 -10.85 19.55
C ASP A 288 -3.82 -11.00 19.98
N SER A 289 -4.14 -10.81 21.26
CA SER A 289 -5.52 -10.92 21.75
C SER A 289 -6.39 -9.69 21.41
N LEU A 290 -5.75 -8.56 21.07
CA LEU A 290 -6.44 -7.30 20.81
C LEU A 290 -7.14 -7.30 19.47
N LEU A 291 -6.48 -7.73 18.39
CA LEU A 291 -7.05 -7.72 17.03
C LEU A 291 -8.41 -8.44 16.94
N PRO A 292 -8.57 -9.72 17.36
CA PRO A 292 -9.86 -10.41 17.30
C PRO A 292 -10.94 -9.67 18.10
N THR A 293 -10.56 -9.10 19.24
CA THR A 293 -11.47 -8.35 20.11
C THR A 293 -11.93 -7.04 19.45
N GLU A 294 -11.00 -6.28 18.89
CA GLU A 294 -11.26 -5.00 18.21
C GLU A 294 -12.10 -5.21 16.93
N LYS A 295 -11.74 -6.22 16.12
CA LYS A 295 -12.48 -6.64 14.92
C LYS A 295 -13.91 -7.00 15.25
N LYS A 296 -14.12 -7.94 16.18
CA LYS A 296 -15.46 -8.37 16.59
C LYS A 296 -16.31 -7.22 17.15
N ASN A 297 -15.68 -6.31 17.90
CA ASN A 297 -16.39 -5.14 18.43
C ASN A 297 -16.84 -4.17 17.34
N LEU A 298 -16.02 -3.96 16.31
CA LEU A 298 -16.37 -3.14 15.15
C LEU A 298 -17.46 -3.81 14.30
N GLU A 299 -17.33 -5.11 14.01
CA GLU A 299 -18.33 -5.90 13.30
C GLU A 299 -19.70 -5.82 14.00
N ASN A 300 -19.74 -6.01 15.32
CA ASN A 300 -20.95 -5.86 16.12
C ASN A 300 -21.51 -4.43 16.11
N ALA A 301 -20.67 -3.41 15.95
CA ALA A 301 -21.12 -2.02 15.92
C ALA A 301 -21.90 -1.70 14.63
N ILE A 302 -21.58 -2.35 13.51
CA ILE A 302 -22.22 -2.10 12.20
C ILE A 302 -23.05 -3.27 11.67
N ASN A 303 -22.99 -4.44 12.31
CA ASN A 303 -23.63 -5.68 11.86
C ASN A 303 -23.19 -6.10 10.44
N LYS A 304 -21.88 -6.00 10.16
CA LYS A 304 -21.23 -6.41 8.91
C LYS A 304 -19.88 -7.03 9.24
N SER A 305 -19.41 -7.98 8.43
CA SER A 305 -18.05 -8.50 8.51
C SER A 305 -17.04 -7.42 8.15
N ILE A 306 -15.85 -7.50 8.73
CA ILE A 306 -14.71 -6.66 8.37
C ILE A 306 -13.63 -7.57 7.79
N ASP A 307 -13.20 -7.29 6.56
CA ASP A 307 -12.26 -8.11 5.79
C ASP A 307 -10.99 -7.36 5.37
N CYS A 308 -10.96 -6.04 5.56
CA CYS A 308 -9.81 -5.20 5.22
C CYS A 308 -9.26 -4.46 6.44
N SER A 309 -7.96 -4.17 6.40
CA SER A 309 -7.25 -3.50 7.48
C SER A 309 -6.24 -2.47 6.99
N ARG A 310 -5.91 -1.55 7.89
CA ARG A 310 -4.70 -0.71 7.82
C ARG A 310 -4.14 -0.55 9.22
N GLN A 311 -2.87 -0.83 9.43
CA GLN A 311 -2.21 -0.74 10.73
C GLN A 311 -2.10 0.72 11.19
N HIS A 312 -2.50 1.00 12.42
CA HIS A 312 -2.30 2.31 13.03
C HIS A 312 -0.80 2.64 13.11
N PHE A 313 -0.46 3.88 12.75
CA PHE A 313 0.93 4.33 12.52
C PHE A 313 1.68 3.58 11.41
N LEU A 314 1.02 2.73 10.60
CA LEU A 314 1.65 1.85 9.62
C LEU A 314 2.69 0.90 10.25
N ARG A 315 2.40 0.42 11.47
CA ARG A 315 3.23 -0.56 12.18
C ARG A 315 3.07 -1.94 11.55
N LEU A 316 3.84 -2.15 10.49
CA LEU A 316 3.86 -3.38 9.72
C LEU A 316 5.18 -4.12 9.97
N ASN A 317 5.09 -5.25 10.67
CA ASN A 317 6.21 -6.15 10.94
C ASN A 317 6.00 -7.43 10.13
N LEU A 318 6.83 -7.67 9.12
CA LEU A 318 6.73 -8.88 8.31
C LEU A 318 7.51 -10.03 8.97
N PRO A 319 7.00 -11.27 8.88
CA PRO A 319 5.67 -11.67 8.38
C PRO A 319 4.56 -11.62 9.46
N SER A 320 4.90 -11.34 10.72
CA SER A 320 4.01 -11.54 11.87
C SER A 320 2.69 -10.78 11.77
N THR A 321 2.71 -9.50 11.38
CA THR A 321 1.51 -8.68 11.23
C THR A 321 0.55 -9.27 10.19
N TYR A 322 1.04 -9.72 9.02
CA TYR A 322 0.18 -10.29 8.00
C TYR A 322 -0.35 -11.67 8.40
N ARG A 323 0.46 -12.51 9.05
CA ARG A 323 -0.04 -13.77 9.61
C ARG A 323 -1.13 -13.53 10.65
N GLN A 324 -0.98 -12.53 11.50
CA GLN A 324 -1.99 -12.17 12.50
C GLN A 324 -3.30 -11.74 11.83
N LEU A 325 -3.25 -10.92 10.77
CA LEU A 325 -4.42 -10.51 9.99
C LEU A 325 -5.10 -11.70 9.31
N ILE A 326 -4.33 -12.58 8.66
CA ILE A 326 -4.83 -13.81 8.02
C ILE A 326 -5.54 -14.71 9.05
N ASN A 327 -4.93 -14.92 10.22
CA ASN A 327 -5.50 -15.75 11.29
C ASN A 327 -6.79 -15.17 11.90
N ASN A 328 -7.14 -13.93 11.57
CA ASN A 328 -8.35 -13.24 12.01
C ASN A 328 -9.32 -12.94 10.86
N ASP A 329 -9.24 -13.69 9.76
CA ASP A 329 -10.11 -13.60 8.58
C ASP A 329 -10.10 -12.21 7.90
N ILE A 330 -8.99 -11.47 8.01
CA ILE A 330 -8.74 -10.30 7.16
C ILE A 330 -8.10 -10.79 5.86
N THR A 331 -8.63 -10.36 4.73
CA THR A 331 -8.18 -10.74 3.38
C THR A 331 -7.35 -9.65 2.71
N ASP A 332 -7.51 -8.39 3.12
CA ASP A 332 -6.89 -7.24 2.44
C ASP A 332 -6.20 -6.28 3.43
N ASP A 333 -4.96 -5.89 3.14
CA ASP A 333 -4.22 -4.87 3.88
C ASP A 333 -3.86 -3.67 3.00
N PHE A 334 -3.99 -2.48 3.58
CA PHE A 334 -3.71 -1.20 2.95
C PHE A 334 -2.58 -0.43 3.66
N SER A 335 -1.68 -1.14 4.35
CA SER A 335 -0.59 -0.57 5.16
C SER A 335 0.74 -0.47 4.41
N MET A 336 0.86 -1.08 3.22
CA MET A 336 2.11 -1.16 2.45
C MET A 336 2.50 0.19 1.81
N GLY A 337 2.99 1.09 2.65
CA GLY A 337 3.62 2.35 2.27
C GLY A 337 4.58 2.82 3.37
N PHE A 338 5.22 3.97 3.16
CA PHE A 338 6.09 4.58 4.15
C PHE A 338 5.39 5.73 4.85
N ALA A 339 5.60 5.83 6.17
CA ALA A 339 5.06 6.95 6.93
C ALA A 339 5.78 8.28 6.63
N ALA A 340 7.10 8.23 6.43
CA ALA A 340 7.95 9.41 6.36
C ALA A 340 8.35 9.83 4.93
N GLN A 341 7.95 9.08 3.90
CA GLN A 341 8.26 9.38 2.50
C GLN A 341 7.09 8.95 1.61
N PRO A 342 6.68 9.75 0.60
CA PRO A 342 5.73 9.29 -0.40
C PRO A 342 6.43 8.36 -1.40
N GLY A 343 5.64 7.61 -2.16
CA GLY A 343 6.12 6.65 -3.16
C GLY A 343 5.69 5.21 -2.86
N PHE A 344 6.31 4.26 -3.53
CA PHE A 344 5.89 2.86 -3.59
C PHE A 344 6.83 1.99 -2.77
N ARG A 345 6.48 1.70 -1.51
CA ARG A 345 7.32 0.89 -0.60
C ARG A 345 7.71 -0.45 -1.20
N ALA A 346 6.78 -1.14 -1.85
CA ALA A 346 7.02 -2.42 -2.54
C ALA A 346 7.36 -2.25 -4.04
N GLY A 347 7.69 -1.04 -4.49
CA GLY A 347 8.00 -0.74 -5.90
C GLY A 347 6.83 -0.96 -6.87
N ILE A 348 5.61 -1.15 -6.37
CA ILE A 348 4.42 -1.53 -7.14
C ILE A 348 3.23 -0.68 -6.72
N CYS A 349 2.37 -0.31 -7.67
CA CYS A 349 1.11 0.41 -7.44
C CYS A 349 -0.14 -0.45 -7.73
N SER A 350 0.04 -1.70 -8.12
CA SER A 350 -1.03 -2.68 -8.26
C SER A 350 -1.12 -3.54 -7.00
N SER A 351 -2.33 -3.97 -6.66
CA SER A 351 -2.52 -4.96 -5.59
C SER A 351 -1.91 -6.31 -5.95
N TYR A 352 -1.35 -7.01 -4.98
CA TYR A 352 -0.67 -8.29 -5.17
C TYR A 352 -0.85 -9.20 -3.94
N ASN A 353 -0.52 -10.48 -4.08
CA ASN A 353 -0.65 -11.44 -2.98
C ASN A 353 0.59 -11.39 -2.07
N PHE A 354 0.40 -11.54 -0.77
CA PHE A 354 1.52 -11.69 0.16
C PHE A 354 2.22 -13.03 -0.06
N TYR A 355 3.54 -12.98 -0.28
CA TYR A 355 4.41 -14.15 -0.28
C TYR A 355 5.15 -14.22 1.06
N ASP A 356 4.89 -15.28 1.80
CA ASP A 356 5.53 -15.53 3.08
C ASP A 356 6.87 -16.26 2.85
N ILE A 357 7.99 -15.54 2.99
CA ILE A 357 9.33 -16.08 2.70
C ILE A 357 9.68 -17.23 3.65
N ASP A 358 9.37 -17.14 4.94
CA ASP A 358 9.74 -18.22 5.88
C ASP A 358 9.03 -19.53 5.52
N LEU A 359 7.79 -19.43 5.02
CA LEU A 359 6.98 -20.59 4.60
C LEU A 359 7.20 -20.98 3.14
N GLU A 360 7.94 -20.18 2.36
CA GLU A 360 8.10 -20.30 0.90
C GLU A 360 6.75 -20.49 0.19
N ALA A 361 5.77 -19.66 0.53
CA ALA A 361 4.40 -19.83 0.06
C ALA A 361 3.71 -18.50 -0.30
N GLU A 362 3.05 -18.49 -1.46
CA GLU A 362 2.06 -17.46 -1.80
C GLU A 362 0.79 -17.69 -0.97
N THR A 363 0.28 -16.64 -0.34
CA THR A 363 -0.99 -16.65 0.38
C THR A 363 -2.10 -16.00 -0.46
N ASN A 364 -3.36 -16.16 -0.08
CA ASN A 364 -4.48 -15.42 -0.70
C ASN A 364 -4.68 -14.01 -0.10
N PHE A 365 -3.80 -13.57 0.80
CA PHE A 365 -3.87 -12.27 1.45
C PHE A 365 -3.41 -11.17 0.50
N ARG A 366 -4.26 -10.16 0.28
CA ARG A 366 -4.03 -9.09 -0.69
C ARG A 366 -3.40 -7.88 -0.04
N ILE A 367 -2.32 -7.41 -0.64
CA ILE A 367 -1.65 -6.17 -0.28
C ILE A 367 -2.04 -5.09 -1.28
N HIS A 368 -2.49 -3.95 -0.77
CA HIS A 368 -2.87 -2.76 -1.53
C HIS A 368 -1.94 -1.59 -1.15
N PRO A 369 -0.85 -1.39 -1.91
CA PRO A 369 0.11 -0.34 -1.58
C PRO A 369 -0.49 1.06 -1.80
N PHE A 370 -0.22 1.98 -0.88
CA PHE A 370 -0.59 3.39 -1.02
C PHE A 370 0.64 4.24 -1.34
N ALA A 371 0.42 5.30 -2.11
CA ALA A 371 1.50 6.13 -2.65
C ALA A 371 1.75 7.40 -1.84
N VAL A 372 0.72 7.93 -1.17
CA VAL A 372 0.81 9.20 -0.47
C VAL A 372 -0.10 9.24 0.76
N MET A 373 0.38 9.90 1.81
CA MET A 373 -0.35 10.19 3.03
C MET A 373 -0.23 11.69 3.37
N ASP A 374 -1.33 12.30 3.80
CA ASP A 374 -1.37 13.69 4.25
C ASP A 374 -0.34 14.01 5.36
N GLY A 375 -0.27 13.18 6.40
CA GLY A 375 0.73 13.28 7.46
C GLY A 375 2.16 13.16 6.95
N THR A 376 2.44 12.36 5.91
CA THR A 376 3.78 12.30 5.30
C THR A 376 4.19 13.67 4.77
N LEU A 377 3.33 14.27 3.95
CA LEU A 377 3.62 15.52 3.30
C LEU A 377 3.69 16.68 4.31
N ARG A 378 2.75 16.73 5.27
CA ARG A 378 2.65 17.81 6.26
C ARG A 378 3.63 17.64 7.43
N ASP A 379 3.61 16.49 8.08
CA ASP A 379 4.24 16.28 9.39
C ASP A 379 5.69 15.81 9.29
N TYR A 380 6.00 14.99 8.29
CA TYR A 380 7.34 14.44 8.11
C TYR A 380 8.21 15.28 7.17
N LEU A 381 7.62 15.85 6.12
CA LEU A 381 8.34 16.61 5.10
C LEU A 381 8.15 18.13 5.19
N ASP A 382 7.27 18.60 6.07
CA ASP A 382 6.96 20.03 6.27
C ASP A 382 6.64 20.77 4.94
N MET A 383 5.95 20.09 4.03
CA MET A 383 5.63 20.65 2.71
C MET A 383 4.56 21.74 2.81
N THR A 384 4.71 22.77 1.97
CA THR A 384 3.63 23.72 1.73
C THR A 384 2.49 23.04 0.94
N PRO A 385 1.24 23.56 1.00
CA PRO A 385 0.15 23.07 0.16
C PRO A 385 0.51 23.02 -1.34
N ALA A 386 1.27 24.00 -1.86
CA ALA A 386 1.66 24.05 -3.26
C ALA A 386 2.64 22.92 -3.61
N ASP A 387 3.65 22.68 -2.77
CA ASP A 387 4.62 21.59 -2.96
C ASP A 387 3.95 20.23 -2.87
N ALA A 388 3.02 20.07 -1.92
CA ALA A 388 2.23 18.86 -1.75
C ALA A 388 1.39 18.55 -3.02
N ILE A 389 0.72 19.55 -3.60
CA ILE A 389 -0.05 19.40 -4.85
C ILE A 389 0.87 18.96 -6.00
N SER A 390 2.04 19.58 -6.12
CA SER A 390 3.04 19.23 -7.15
C SER A 390 3.51 17.78 -6.98
N LYS A 391 3.88 17.39 -5.75
CA LYS A 391 4.34 16.02 -5.44
C LYS A 391 3.26 14.97 -5.69
N ILE A 392 2.02 15.22 -5.25
CA ILE A 392 0.88 14.33 -5.51
C ILE A 392 0.65 14.18 -7.02
N SER A 393 0.70 15.27 -7.78
CA SER A 393 0.50 15.25 -9.23
C SER A 393 1.54 14.39 -9.94
N GLN A 394 2.81 14.50 -9.55
CA GLN A 394 3.89 13.65 -10.08
C GLN A 394 3.61 12.16 -9.84
N LEU A 395 3.22 11.78 -8.62
CA LEU A 395 2.93 10.38 -8.28
C LEU A 395 1.72 9.84 -9.05
N ILE A 396 0.66 10.65 -9.22
CA ILE A 396 -0.50 10.28 -10.04
C ILE A 396 -0.07 10.03 -11.48
N ASP A 397 0.76 10.92 -12.04
CA ASP A 397 1.25 10.78 -13.42
C ASP A 397 2.09 9.50 -13.61
N GLU A 398 2.93 9.13 -12.63
CA GLU A 398 3.65 7.85 -12.63
C GLU A 398 2.72 6.63 -12.62
N VAL A 399 1.63 6.66 -11.84
CA VAL A 399 0.65 5.56 -11.83
C VAL A 399 -0.16 5.50 -13.13
N LYS A 400 -0.52 6.65 -13.71
CA LYS A 400 -1.23 6.72 -15.00
C LYS A 400 -0.39 6.16 -16.14
N LYS A 401 0.93 6.42 -16.18
CA LYS A 401 1.85 5.85 -17.19
C LYS A 401 1.79 4.33 -17.24
N VAL A 402 1.53 3.68 -16.10
CA VAL A 402 1.44 2.22 -16.01
C VAL A 402 0.01 1.67 -15.92
N ASN A 403 -1.01 2.54 -16.03
CA ASN A 403 -2.42 2.21 -15.82
C ASN A 403 -2.67 1.40 -14.52
N GLY A 404 -1.99 1.81 -13.43
CA GLY A 404 -2.08 1.16 -12.13
C GLY A 404 -3.20 1.71 -11.23
N THR A 405 -3.16 1.38 -9.94
CA THR A 405 -4.09 1.91 -8.94
C THR A 405 -3.39 2.95 -8.07
N PHE A 406 -3.87 4.18 -8.07
CA PHE A 406 -3.41 5.20 -7.14
C PHE A 406 -4.24 5.13 -5.87
N ILE A 407 -3.61 4.82 -4.73
CA ILE A 407 -4.25 4.78 -3.41
C ILE A 407 -3.65 5.90 -2.56
N SER A 408 -4.51 6.76 -2.00
CA SER A 408 -4.12 7.86 -1.12
C SER A 408 -4.70 7.68 0.28
N LEU A 409 -3.92 7.99 1.31
CA LEU A 409 -4.31 7.95 2.72
C LEU A 409 -4.53 9.36 3.26
N TRP A 410 -5.73 9.63 3.79
CA TRP A 410 -6.08 10.90 4.41
C TRP A 410 -6.71 10.67 5.78
N HIS A 411 -6.62 11.64 6.67
CA HIS A 411 -7.32 11.64 7.94
C HIS A 411 -8.48 12.62 7.87
N ASN A 412 -9.59 12.35 8.56
CA ASN A 412 -10.72 13.28 8.58
C ASN A 412 -10.34 14.67 9.12
N GLU A 413 -9.34 14.73 10.00
CA GLU A 413 -8.83 15.99 10.54
C GLU A 413 -8.05 16.85 9.54
N SER A 414 -7.39 16.26 8.54
CA SER A 414 -6.64 17.04 7.54
C SER A 414 -7.54 17.80 6.58
N LEU A 415 -8.79 17.36 6.46
CA LEU A 415 -9.83 18.04 5.70
C LEU A 415 -10.56 19.13 6.49
N SER A 416 -10.13 19.41 7.74
CA SER A 416 -10.74 20.44 8.58
C SER A 416 -10.40 21.87 8.14
N ASP A 417 -9.33 22.03 7.36
CA ASP A 417 -8.76 23.31 6.94
C ASP A 417 -8.39 24.25 8.11
N THR A 418 -8.14 23.68 9.29
CA THR A 418 -7.90 24.46 10.52
C THR A 418 -6.55 24.15 11.15
N LYS A 419 -6.02 25.11 11.91
CA LYS A 419 -4.75 24.99 12.64
C LYS A 419 -3.62 24.54 11.69
N ARG A 420 -2.99 23.41 12.01
CA ARG A 420 -1.90 22.82 11.25
C ARG A 420 -2.29 22.34 9.85
N TRP A 421 -3.59 22.22 9.59
CA TRP A 421 -4.18 21.72 8.35
C TRP A 421 -4.76 22.83 7.47
N THR A 422 -4.53 24.11 7.78
CA THR A 422 -4.95 25.21 6.91
C THR A 422 -4.26 25.11 5.54
N GLY A 423 -5.07 25.19 4.47
CA GLY A 423 -4.69 24.98 3.08
C GLY A 423 -4.81 23.51 2.60
N TRP A 424 -4.96 22.54 3.50
CA TRP A 424 -4.91 21.11 3.14
C TRP A 424 -6.20 20.59 2.51
N LEU A 425 -7.34 21.24 2.79
CA LEU A 425 -8.56 20.94 2.05
C LEU A 425 -8.38 21.22 0.55
N HIS A 426 -7.70 22.32 0.21
CA HIS A 426 -7.38 22.64 -1.19
C HIS A 426 -6.45 21.59 -1.82
N VAL A 427 -5.44 21.11 -1.08
CA VAL A 427 -4.57 20.01 -1.54
C VAL A 427 -5.40 18.78 -1.88
N TYR A 428 -6.34 18.40 -1.01
CA TYR A 428 -7.20 17.25 -1.26
C TYR A 428 -8.11 17.45 -2.49
N GLU A 429 -8.70 18.62 -2.65
CA GLU A 429 -9.51 18.94 -3.82
C GLU A 429 -8.72 18.88 -5.13
N GLN A 430 -7.47 19.34 -5.14
CA GLN A 430 -6.59 19.24 -6.32
C GLN A 430 -6.21 17.79 -6.60
N LEU A 431 -5.91 17.00 -5.56
CA LEU A 431 -5.70 15.56 -5.71
C LEU A 431 -6.91 14.91 -6.39
N LEU A 432 -8.12 15.17 -5.90
CA LEU A 432 -9.34 14.58 -6.46
C LEU A 432 -9.48 14.92 -7.95
N ARG A 433 -9.31 16.19 -8.34
CA ARG A 433 -9.39 16.61 -9.75
C ARG A 433 -8.37 15.87 -10.61
N LYS A 434 -7.08 15.96 -10.24
CA LYS A 434 -5.98 15.34 -10.98
C LYS A 434 -6.10 13.81 -11.07
N ALA A 435 -6.64 13.17 -10.03
CA ALA A 435 -6.78 11.72 -9.96
C ALA A 435 -7.99 11.20 -10.74
N ILE A 436 -8.95 12.04 -11.12
CA ILE A 436 -10.16 11.63 -11.86
C ILE A 436 -10.09 12.02 -13.33
N ASP A 437 -9.43 13.14 -13.64
CA ASP A 437 -9.07 13.53 -15.02
C ASP A 437 -8.27 12.42 -15.71
#